data_AF-Q81GE0-F1
#
_entry.id   AF-Q81GE0-F1
#
_cell.length_a   1.000
_cell.length_b   1.000
_cell.length_c   1.000
_cell.angle_alpha   90.00
_cell.angle_beta   90.00
_cell.angle_gamma   90.00
#
_symmetry.space_group_name_H-M   'P 1'
#
loop_
_entity.id
_entity.type
_entity.pdbx_description
1 polymer ?
#
loop_
_entity_poly.entity_id
_entity_poly.type
_entity_poly.pdbx_seq_one_letter_code
_entity_poly.pdbx_strand_id
1 'polypeptide(L)'
;MDKSMLIYQTPIDEKEVKRFYNLNKIANSVSKIKWILALSTLLLVTCSYNVKISSHQTNFIITDYLIISLFLGWILNVLISFFNHFFAFLLVNRSYNFIQNPKQELKGVLLILVDRLLFTFYHKHFLYSPDYHFASYFKNRIKEFHKNPAIKLHKCEEYTYVSKKDKLCIHCWDSIKNANKFFIEFSNWINLTYTFLLVFLAFSFIFIQNDVAHLIFLFYLLFRTLSRSTEIIFAFYKDVVRVNFALFEDLSQKKTVESVIYIHKWRYSNLRKPARISLAVHSLMEMALTFSLLYFLVTKVFYEQMLQSPSIVNLISYSSLIHYDTMKNLLDFSTYFYNYFLYGVSMSFFNFSYTNYNLWIWNLLHVWQVIVSIVLIILSVASYLGLEDNMEKRDEEFFKQLEIQEDSSK
;
A
#
# COMPACT_ATOMS: atom_id res chain seq x y z
N MET A 1 -33.02 -19.46 -19.24
CA MET A 1 -31.90 -19.67 -18.31
C MET A 1 -30.92 -18.53 -18.51
N ASP A 2 -30.57 -17.79 -17.46
CA ASP A 2 -29.65 -16.66 -17.59
C ASP A 2 -28.27 -17.18 -18.04
N LYS A 3 -27.79 -16.81 -19.24
CA LYS A 3 -26.53 -17.33 -19.82
C LYS A 3 -25.33 -17.04 -18.91
N SER A 4 -25.41 -16.05 -18.02
CA SER A 4 -24.40 -15.81 -16.98
C SER A 4 -24.24 -17.02 -16.05
N MET A 5 -25.30 -17.76 -15.73
CA MET A 5 -25.22 -18.98 -14.92
C MET A 5 -24.39 -20.09 -15.56
N LEU A 6 -24.29 -20.15 -16.89
CA LEU A 6 -23.52 -21.19 -17.60
C LEU A 6 -22.01 -21.01 -17.40
N ILE A 7 -21.53 -19.76 -17.30
CA ILE A 7 -20.13 -19.49 -16.94
C ILE A 7 -19.84 -20.00 -15.52
N TYR A 8 -20.79 -19.79 -14.60
CA TYR A 8 -20.66 -20.22 -13.21
C TYR A 8 -20.81 -21.73 -12.99
N GLN A 9 -21.19 -22.51 -14.00
CA GLN A 9 -21.23 -23.97 -13.92
C GLN A 9 -19.90 -24.63 -14.30
N THR A 10 -18.93 -23.89 -14.86
CA THR A 10 -17.61 -24.45 -15.16
C THR A 10 -16.82 -24.62 -13.87
N PRO A 11 -16.31 -25.81 -13.50
CA PRO A 11 -15.54 -25.97 -12.27
C PRO A 11 -14.21 -25.20 -12.33
N ILE A 12 -13.63 -24.85 -11.18
CA ILE A 12 -12.27 -24.28 -11.13
C ILE A 12 -11.25 -25.41 -11.29
N ASP A 13 -10.13 -25.16 -11.98
CA ASP A 13 -9.09 -26.17 -12.22
C ASP A 13 -8.42 -26.60 -10.90
N GLU A 14 -8.26 -27.91 -10.66
CA GLU A 14 -7.56 -28.47 -9.49
C GLU A 14 -6.13 -27.93 -9.33
N LYS A 15 -5.45 -27.63 -10.45
CA LYS A 15 -4.12 -27.01 -10.39
C LYS A 15 -4.16 -25.65 -9.70
N GLU A 16 -5.27 -24.93 -9.84
CA GLU A 16 -5.47 -23.63 -9.21
C GLU A 16 -5.70 -23.77 -7.69
N VAL A 17 -6.41 -24.82 -7.26
CA VAL A 17 -6.57 -25.17 -5.84
C VAL A 17 -5.19 -25.37 -5.18
N LYS A 18 -4.31 -26.16 -5.82
CA LYS A 18 -2.94 -26.40 -5.33
C LYS A 18 -2.10 -25.11 -5.27
N ARG A 19 -2.22 -24.22 -6.27
CA ARG A 19 -1.50 -22.93 -6.27
C ARG A 19 -1.99 -22.03 -5.14
N PHE A 20 -3.30 -21.94 -4.96
CA PHE A 20 -3.91 -21.15 -3.90
C PHE A 20 -3.49 -21.65 -2.52
N TYR A 21 -3.51 -22.97 -2.29
CA TYR A 21 -3.01 -23.58 -1.05
C TYR A 21 -1.55 -23.20 -0.76
N ASN A 22 -0.68 -23.30 -1.76
CA ASN A 22 0.73 -22.90 -1.62
C ASN A 22 0.89 -21.42 -1.26
N LEU A 23 0.10 -20.54 -1.88
CA LEU A 23 0.10 -19.12 -1.55
C LEU A 23 -0.41 -18.86 -0.14
N ASN A 24 -1.44 -19.58 0.31
CA ASN A 24 -1.96 -19.49 1.67
C ASN A 24 -0.88 -19.89 2.70
N LYS A 25 -0.11 -20.94 2.42
CA LYS A 25 1.03 -21.35 3.25
C LYS A 25 2.12 -20.27 3.33
N ILE A 26 2.45 -19.63 2.21
CA ILE A 26 3.39 -18.48 2.18
C ILE A 26 2.80 -17.32 3.00
N ALA A 27 1.51 -17.03 2.81
CA ALA A 27 0.82 -15.95 3.49
C ALA A 27 0.84 -16.11 5.00
N ASN A 28 0.59 -17.32 5.51
CA ASN A 28 0.68 -17.62 6.93
C ASN A 28 2.09 -17.37 7.51
N SER A 29 3.14 -17.72 6.76
CA SER A 29 4.52 -17.44 7.18
C SER A 29 4.82 -15.94 7.25
N VAL A 30 4.45 -15.16 6.22
CA VAL A 30 4.63 -13.70 6.20
C VAL A 30 3.79 -13.02 7.29
N SER A 31 2.59 -13.54 7.54
CA SER A 31 1.68 -13.04 8.58
C SER A 31 2.27 -13.13 9.99
N LYS A 32 3.10 -14.15 10.29
CA LYS A 32 3.78 -14.25 11.58
C LYS A 32 4.82 -13.13 11.78
N ILE A 33 5.58 -12.80 10.74
CA ILE A 33 6.63 -11.77 10.79
C ILE A 33 6.05 -10.41 11.13
N LYS A 34 4.94 -10.02 10.50
CA LYS A 34 4.30 -8.71 10.78
C LYS A 34 3.83 -8.57 12.23
N TRP A 35 3.33 -9.64 12.86
CA TRP A 35 2.88 -9.59 14.26
C TRP A 35 4.04 -9.50 15.25
N ILE A 36 5.14 -10.19 14.97
CA ILE A 36 6.38 -10.06 15.75
C ILE A 36 6.89 -8.62 15.68
N LEU A 37 6.90 -8.01 14.48
CA LEU A 37 7.31 -6.62 14.30
C LEU A 37 6.34 -5.61 14.93
N ALA A 38 5.04 -5.89 14.91
CA ALA A 38 4.06 -5.07 15.60
C ALA A 38 4.29 -5.06 17.12
N LEU A 39 4.51 -6.25 17.70
CA LEU A 39 4.81 -6.39 19.13
C LEU A 39 6.14 -5.73 19.49
N SER A 40 7.19 -5.90 18.68
CA SER A 40 8.48 -5.26 18.94
C SER A 40 8.39 -3.74 18.83
N THR A 41 7.59 -3.22 17.89
CA THR A 41 7.35 -1.78 17.76
C THR A 41 6.60 -1.23 18.98
N LEU A 42 5.57 -1.95 19.46
CA LEU A 42 4.85 -1.58 20.67
C LEU A 42 5.76 -1.56 21.90
N LEU A 43 6.61 -2.56 22.05
CA LEU A 43 7.61 -2.61 23.11
C LEU A 43 8.60 -1.46 23.00
N LEU A 44 9.09 -1.14 21.79
CA LEU A 44 9.99 -0.01 21.56
C LEU A 44 9.34 1.32 21.98
N VAL A 45 8.10 1.58 21.54
CA VAL A 45 7.36 2.79 21.89
C VAL A 45 7.16 2.87 23.41
N THR A 46 6.83 1.76 24.06
CA THR A 46 6.67 1.69 25.52
C THR A 46 7.99 1.97 26.25
N CYS A 47 9.10 1.36 25.82
CA CYS A 47 10.43 1.62 26.37
C CYS A 47 10.89 3.06 26.10
N SER A 48 10.40 3.70 25.04
CA SER A 48 10.72 5.09 24.71
C SER A 48 10.03 6.14 25.59
N TYR A 49 9.18 5.72 26.53
CA TYR A 49 8.39 6.63 27.39
C TYR A 49 9.27 7.67 28.12
N ASN A 50 10.46 7.28 28.56
CA ASN A 50 11.40 8.17 29.26
C ASN A 50 12.58 8.64 28.39
N VAL A 51 12.58 8.32 27.09
CA VAL A 51 13.67 8.72 26.20
C VAL A 51 13.45 10.18 25.78
N LYS A 52 14.29 11.06 26.34
CA LYS A 52 14.31 12.47 25.96
C LYS A 52 14.99 12.65 24.61
N ILE A 53 14.37 13.43 23.74
CA ILE A 53 14.97 13.84 22.48
C ILE A 53 16.03 14.89 22.80
N SER A 54 17.29 14.62 22.45
CA SER A 54 18.36 15.59 22.61
C SER A 54 18.14 16.74 21.63
N SER A 55 17.97 17.96 22.15
CA SER A 55 18.01 19.18 21.35
C SER A 55 19.47 19.54 21.10
N HIS A 56 19.93 19.44 19.85
CA HIS A 56 21.26 19.93 19.51
C HIS A 56 21.10 21.32 18.89
N GLN A 57 21.93 22.28 19.27
CA GLN A 57 21.98 23.54 18.52
C GLN A 57 22.73 23.27 17.21
N THR A 58 21.98 23.24 16.11
CA THR A 58 22.54 23.04 14.77
C THR A 58 22.78 24.41 14.14
N ASN A 59 24.01 24.67 13.66
CA ASN A 59 24.31 25.84 12.80
C ASN A 59 23.88 25.59 11.34
N PHE A 60 22.88 24.73 11.14
CA PHE A 60 22.54 24.13 9.85
C PHE A 60 21.61 25.04 9.06
N ILE A 61 22.09 25.52 7.92
CA ILE A 61 21.27 26.29 6.97
C ILE A 61 20.60 25.30 6.01
N ILE A 62 19.31 25.02 6.24
CA ILE A 62 18.49 24.09 5.41
C ILE A 62 18.60 24.39 3.91
N THR A 63 18.74 25.66 3.50
CA THR A 63 18.73 26.06 2.09
C THR A 63 19.77 25.36 1.24
N ASP A 64 20.94 25.08 1.82
CA ASP A 64 22.10 24.59 1.08
C ASP A 64 21.93 23.12 0.66
N TYR A 65 21.18 22.36 1.46
CA TYR A 65 20.94 20.93 1.24
C TYR A 65 19.51 20.60 0.84
N LEU A 66 18.63 21.60 0.74
CA LEU A 66 17.20 21.41 0.45
C LEU A 66 16.99 20.67 -0.87
N ILE A 67 17.60 21.14 -1.96
CA ILE A 67 17.41 20.57 -3.30
C ILE A 67 17.95 19.14 -3.37
N ILE A 68 19.15 18.92 -2.82
CA ILE A 68 19.78 17.59 -2.79
C ILE A 68 18.94 16.63 -1.96
N SER A 69 18.44 17.05 -0.80
CA SER A 69 17.64 16.22 0.09
C SER A 69 16.28 15.88 -0.49
N LEU A 70 15.65 16.83 -1.18
CA LEU A 70 14.40 16.61 -1.91
C LEU A 70 14.60 15.57 -3.02
N PHE A 71 15.65 15.74 -3.84
CA PHE A 71 15.96 14.82 -4.92
C PHE A 71 16.28 13.41 -4.42
N LEU A 72 17.16 13.27 -3.41
CA LEU A 72 17.52 11.99 -2.82
C LEU A 72 16.32 11.33 -2.13
N GLY A 73 15.52 12.10 -1.39
CA GLY A 73 14.30 11.60 -0.75
C GLY A 73 13.31 11.04 -1.77
N TRP A 74 13.14 11.71 -2.92
CA TRP A 74 12.30 11.24 -4.01
C TRP A 74 12.86 9.96 -4.67
N ILE A 75 14.16 9.89 -4.94
CA ILE A 75 14.80 8.67 -5.48
C ILE A 75 14.59 7.48 -4.54
N LEU A 76 14.83 7.67 -3.25
CA LEU A 76 14.62 6.62 -2.25
C LEU A 76 13.17 6.13 -2.25
N ASN A 77 12.20 7.03 -2.37
CA ASN A 77 10.79 6.66 -2.47
C ASN A 77 10.52 5.77 -3.69
N VAL A 78 11.02 6.15 -4.87
CA VAL A 78 10.84 5.37 -6.10
C VAL A 78 11.46 3.97 -5.95
N LEU A 79 12.69 3.89 -5.45
CA LEU A 79 13.40 2.61 -5.27
C LEU A 79 12.67 1.69 -4.29
N ILE A 80 12.29 2.21 -3.12
CA ILE A 80 11.63 1.42 -2.08
C ILE A 80 10.24 0.98 -2.56
N SER A 81 9.50 1.86 -3.22
CA SER A 81 8.21 1.52 -3.81
C SER A 81 8.33 0.39 -4.84
N PHE A 82 9.36 0.46 -5.70
CA PHE A 82 9.66 -0.61 -6.65
C PHE A 82 9.93 -1.94 -5.94
N PHE A 83 10.87 -1.96 -4.99
CA PHE A 83 11.26 -3.19 -4.31
C PHE A 83 10.10 -3.81 -3.53
N ASN A 84 9.29 -3.01 -2.84
CA ASN A 84 8.13 -3.50 -2.10
C ASN A 84 7.15 -4.27 -3.02
N HIS A 85 6.81 -3.67 -4.16
CA HIS A 85 5.90 -4.31 -5.12
C HIS A 85 6.55 -5.48 -5.87
N PHE A 86 7.85 -5.39 -6.16
CA PHE A 86 8.59 -6.48 -6.79
C PHE A 86 8.67 -7.71 -5.89
N PHE A 87 8.95 -7.53 -4.59
CA PHE A 87 8.93 -8.64 -3.64
C PHE A 87 7.54 -9.26 -3.48
N ALA A 88 6.48 -8.46 -3.45
CA ALA A 88 5.11 -8.97 -3.46
C ALA A 88 4.85 -9.82 -4.72
N PHE A 89 5.29 -9.36 -5.89
CA PHE A 89 5.19 -10.11 -7.15
C PHE A 89 6.01 -11.41 -7.11
N LEU A 90 7.23 -11.40 -6.58
CA LEU A 90 8.06 -12.60 -6.43
C LEU A 90 7.41 -13.65 -5.51
N LEU A 91 6.72 -13.24 -4.45
CA LEU A 91 6.00 -14.17 -3.58
C LEU A 91 4.86 -14.87 -4.33
N VAL A 92 4.12 -14.16 -5.18
CA VAL A 92 3.09 -14.76 -6.04
C VAL A 92 3.72 -15.65 -7.11
N ASN A 93 4.84 -15.22 -7.69
CA ASN A 93 5.56 -15.96 -8.71
C ASN A 93 5.98 -17.37 -8.25
N ARG A 94 6.26 -17.58 -6.95
CA ARG A 94 6.65 -18.90 -6.42
C ARG A 94 5.61 -19.99 -6.66
N SER A 95 4.33 -19.64 -6.76
CA SER A 95 3.25 -20.62 -6.97
C SER A 95 2.81 -20.73 -8.42
N TYR A 96 2.95 -19.65 -9.20
CA TYR A 96 2.54 -19.65 -10.61
C TYR A 96 3.70 -19.86 -11.61
N ASN A 97 4.96 -19.75 -11.16
CA ASN A 97 6.16 -19.82 -11.99
C ASN A 97 6.09 -18.93 -13.23
N PHE A 98 5.60 -17.69 -13.07
CA PHE A 98 5.61 -16.67 -14.12
C PHE A 98 7.02 -16.43 -14.68
N ILE A 99 8.03 -16.55 -13.83
CA ILE A 99 9.44 -16.35 -14.15
C ILE A 99 10.18 -17.66 -13.97
N GLN A 100 10.75 -18.18 -15.07
CA GLN A 100 11.64 -19.34 -15.00
C GLN A 100 13.03 -18.98 -14.45
N ASN A 101 13.50 -17.74 -14.67
CA ASN A 101 14.79 -17.25 -14.15
C ASN A 101 14.64 -15.86 -13.46
N PRO A 102 14.50 -15.82 -12.12
CA PRO A 102 14.25 -14.58 -11.38
C PRO A 102 15.40 -13.57 -11.48
N LYS A 103 16.65 -14.02 -11.65
CA LYS A 103 17.81 -13.12 -11.81
C LYS A 103 17.77 -12.37 -13.14
N GLN A 104 17.34 -13.04 -14.21
CA GLN A 104 17.22 -12.43 -15.53
C GLN A 104 16.05 -11.44 -15.57
N GLU A 105 14.93 -11.76 -14.92
CA GLU A 105 13.82 -10.80 -14.85
C GLU A 105 14.15 -9.62 -13.94
N LEU A 106 14.85 -9.81 -12.81
CA LEU A 106 15.33 -8.68 -12.01
C LEU A 106 16.20 -7.74 -12.86
N LYS A 107 17.13 -8.27 -13.66
CA LYS A 107 17.93 -7.44 -14.58
C LYS A 107 17.05 -6.70 -15.60
N GLY A 108 16.10 -7.40 -16.24
CA GLY A 108 15.21 -6.78 -17.23
C GLY A 108 14.32 -5.70 -16.62
N VAL A 109 13.77 -5.94 -15.43
CA VAL A 109 12.91 -4.98 -14.73
C VAL A 109 13.73 -3.82 -14.17
N LEU A 110 14.95 -4.06 -13.69
CA LEU A 110 15.85 -3.00 -13.22
C LEU A 110 16.30 -2.11 -14.39
N LEU A 111 16.52 -2.70 -15.57
CA LEU A 111 16.77 -1.94 -16.80
C LEU A 111 15.56 -1.09 -17.19
N ILE A 112 14.33 -1.64 -17.10
CA ILE A 112 13.09 -0.87 -17.28
C ILE A 112 12.95 0.23 -16.22
N LEU A 113 13.36 -0.02 -14.98
CA LEU A 113 13.34 0.98 -13.92
C LEU A 113 14.33 2.10 -14.18
N VAL A 114 15.54 1.79 -14.65
CA VAL A 114 16.54 2.79 -15.07
C VAL A 114 16.02 3.58 -16.27
N ASP A 115 15.49 2.92 -17.29
CA ASP A 115 14.86 3.58 -18.44
C ASP A 115 13.72 4.50 -17.98
N ARG A 116 12.83 4.02 -17.11
CA ARG A 116 11.71 4.83 -16.60
C ARG A 116 12.18 5.95 -15.67
N LEU A 117 13.25 5.77 -14.90
CA LEU A 117 13.86 6.83 -14.11
C LEU A 117 14.46 7.91 -15.02
N LEU A 118 15.07 7.54 -16.14
CA LEU A 118 15.59 8.47 -17.15
C LEU A 118 14.47 9.16 -17.93
N PHE A 119 13.36 8.46 -18.21
CA PHE A 119 12.17 8.96 -18.92
C PHE A 119 11.04 9.42 -17.99
N THR A 120 11.35 9.71 -16.72
CA THR A 120 10.42 10.03 -15.63
C THR A 120 9.40 11.11 -15.96
N PHE A 121 9.73 12.00 -16.89
CA PHE A 121 8.88 13.11 -17.31
C PHE A 121 7.74 12.72 -18.27
N TYR A 122 7.74 11.53 -18.88
CA TYR A 122 6.71 11.12 -19.85
C TYR A 122 5.46 10.48 -19.21
N HIS A 123 5.58 9.90 -18.02
CA HIS A 123 4.46 9.27 -17.33
C HIS A 123 4.01 10.07 -16.11
N LYS A 124 2.97 10.90 -16.29
CA LYS A 124 2.42 11.79 -15.24
C LYS A 124 2.22 11.10 -13.88
N HIS A 125 1.75 9.85 -13.87
CA HIS A 125 1.49 9.09 -12.62
C HIS A 125 2.75 8.66 -11.85
N PHE A 126 3.90 8.53 -12.53
CA PHE A 126 5.14 8.03 -11.92
C PHE A 126 5.76 9.07 -10.98
N LEU A 127 5.67 10.35 -11.35
CA LEU A 127 6.32 11.43 -10.61
C LEU A 127 5.73 11.61 -9.20
N TYR A 128 4.39 11.51 -9.09
CA TYR A 128 3.68 11.79 -7.83
C TYR A 128 3.24 10.55 -7.05
N SER A 129 3.06 9.38 -7.68
CA SER A 129 2.71 8.15 -6.96
C SER A 129 3.42 6.93 -7.55
N PRO A 130 4.72 6.76 -7.25
CA PRO A 130 5.46 5.54 -7.56
C PRO A 130 4.73 4.26 -7.11
N ASP A 131 4.10 4.26 -5.94
CA ASP A 131 3.38 3.09 -5.40
C ASP A 131 2.21 2.69 -6.28
N TYR A 132 1.34 3.64 -6.64
CA TYR A 132 0.24 3.36 -7.55
C TYR A 132 0.73 2.89 -8.92
N HIS A 133 1.81 3.49 -9.43
CA HIS A 133 2.40 3.11 -10.69
C HIS A 133 2.90 1.66 -10.67
N PHE A 134 3.73 1.29 -9.69
CA PHE A 134 4.29 -0.06 -9.59
C PHE A 134 3.21 -1.10 -9.26
N ALA A 135 2.24 -0.80 -8.39
CA ALA A 135 1.08 -1.65 -8.16
C ALA A 135 0.33 -1.96 -9.46
N SER A 136 0.10 -0.95 -10.31
CA SER A 136 -0.55 -1.15 -11.61
C SER A 136 0.34 -1.90 -12.60
N TYR A 137 1.65 -1.63 -12.60
CA TYR A 137 2.61 -2.28 -13.48
C TYR A 137 2.67 -3.80 -13.23
N PHE A 138 2.86 -4.24 -11.98
CA PHE A 138 2.95 -5.66 -11.67
C PHE A 138 1.61 -6.40 -11.84
N LYS A 139 0.47 -5.76 -11.57
CA LYS A 139 -0.87 -6.32 -11.91
C LYS A 139 -1.04 -6.52 -13.42
N ASN A 140 -0.58 -5.57 -14.23
CA ASN A 140 -0.58 -5.72 -15.69
C ASN A 140 0.36 -6.83 -16.12
N ARG A 141 1.52 -6.99 -15.47
CA ARG A 141 2.47 -8.07 -15.76
C ARG A 141 1.90 -9.46 -15.50
N ILE A 142 1.18 -9.65 -14.38
CA ILE A 142 0.42 -10.88 -14.10
C ILE A 142 -0.55 -11.18 -15.24
N LYS A 143 -1.25 -10.15 -15.74
CA LYS A 143 -2.21 -10.30 -16.84
C LYS A 143 -1.54 -10.62 -18.18
N GLU A 144 -0.42 -9.97 -18.51
CA GLU A 144 0.35 -10.21 -19.73
C GLU A 144 0.89 -11.64 -19.80
N PHE A 145 1.34 -12.19 -18.67
CA PHE A 145 1.79 -13.57 -18.60
C PHE A 145 0.73 -14.54 -19.10
N HIS A 146 -0.53 -14.35 -18.69
CA HIS A 146 -1.65 -15.19 -19.12
C HIS A 146 -2.06 -14.95 -20.58
N LYS A 147 -1.67 -13.82 -21.19
CA LYS A 147 -1.90 -13.55 -22.61
C LYS A 147 -0.83 -14.19 -23.51
N ASN A 148 0.37 -14.44 -22.99
CA ASN A 148 1.49 -14.91 -23.80
C ASN A 148 1.24 -16.35 -24.31
N PRO A 149 1.09 -16.56 -25.63
CA PRO A 149 0.78 -17.87 -26.19
C PRO A 149 1.85 -18.94 -25.92
N ALA A 150 3.12 -18.55 -25.77
CA ALA A 150 4.21 -19.48 -25.50
C ALA A 150 4.20 -20.05 -24.07
N ILE A 151 3.50 -19.39 -23.15
CA ILE A 151 3.46 -19.75 -21.72
C ILE A 151 2.02 -19.90 -21.21
N LYS A 152 1.05 -20.00 -22.14
CA LYS A 152 -0.38 -20.16 -21.81
C LYS A 152 -0.54 -21.35 -20.87
N LEU A 153 -0.88 -21.05 -19.61
CA LEU A 153 -1.28 -22.03 -18.61
C LEU A 153 -2.49 -22.85 -19.07
N HIS A 154 -3.33 -22.24 -19.92
CA HIS A 154 -4.52 -22.83 -20.51
C HIS A 154 -4.60 -22.50 -22.00
N LYS A 155 -4.95 -23.49 -22.83
CA LYS A 155 -5.29 -23.27 -24.24
C LYS A 155 -6.67 -22.63 -24.34
N CYS A 156 -6.73 -21.30 -24.25
CA CYS A 156 -7.98 -20.53 -24.25
C CYS A 156 -8.92 -20.82 -25.45
N GLU A 157 -8.37 -21.30 -26.56
CA GLU A 157 -9.11 -21.64 -27.79
C GLU A 157 -9.97 -22.90 -27.65
N GLU A 158 -9.68 -23.75 -26.66
CA GLU A 158 -10.44 -24.97 -26.36
C GLU A 158 -11.63 -24.68 -25.42
N TYR A 159 -11.77 -23.45 -24.90
CA TYR A 159 -12.82 -23.08 -23.95
C TYR A 159 -13.97 -22.33 -24.61
N THR A 160 -15.18 -22.57 -24.12
CA THR A 160 -16.43 -22.02 -24.66
C THR A 160 -16.53 -20.50 -24.51
N TYR A 161 -16.01 -19.93 -23.41
CA TYR A 161 -16.18 -18.51 -23.09
C TYR A 161 -14.86 -17.76 -23.01
N VAL A 162 -14.72 -16.69 -23.79
CA VAL A 162 -13.50 -15.88 -23.88
C VAL A 162 -13.82 -14.40 -23.78
N SER A 163 -13.06 -13.65 -22.98
CA SER A 163 -13.31 -12.21 -22.81
C SER A 163 -13.12 -11.45 -24.12
N LYS A 164 -14.05 -10.57 -24.49
CA LYS A 164 -14.01 -9.81 -25.74
C LYS A 164 -12.77 -8.90 -25.84
N LYS A 165 -12.39 -8.26 -24.72
CA LYS A 165 -11.30 -7.29 -24.67
C LYS A 165 -9.92 -7.93 -24.68
N ASP A 166 -9.72 -8.94 -23.83
CA ASP A 166 -8.40 -9.48 -23.54
C ASP A 166 -8.13 -10.85 -24.17
N LYS A 167 -9.14 -11.46 -24.80
CA LYS A 167 -9.10 -12.81 -25.37
C LYS A 167 -8.65 -13.91 -24.39
N LEU A 168 -9.00 -13.76 -23.11
CA LEU A 168 -8.70 -14.72 -22.04
C LEU A 168 -9.93 -15.55 -21.67
N CYS A 169 -9.77 -16.86 -21.44
CA CYS A 169 -10.84 -17.73 -20.95
C CYS A 169 -11.13 -17.51 -19.45
N ILE A 170 -12.23 -18.09 -18.96
CA ILE A 170 -12.66 -17.94 -17.57
C ILE A 170 -11.61 -18.46 -16.56
N HIS A 171 -10.97 -19.60 -16.83
CA HIS A 171 -9.92 -20.16 -15.95
C HIS A 171 -8.69 -19.27 -15.86
N CYS A 172 -8.28 -18.64 -16.97
CA CYS A 172 -7.22 -17.64 -16.94
C CYS A 172 -7.61 -16.45 -16.06
N TRP A 173 -8.87 -16.02 -16.11
CA TRP A 173 -9.36 -14.97 -15.24
C TRP A 173 -9.38 -15.37 -13.77
N ASP A 174 -9.71 -16.62 -13.43
CA ASP A 174 -9.66 -17.11 -12.04
C ASP A 174 -8.22 -17.08 -11.50
N SER A 175 -7.27 -17.59 -12.29
CA SER A 175 -5.84 -17.53 -11.98
C SER A 175 -5.36 -16.08 -11.78
N ILE A 176 -5.76 -15.15 -12.66
CA ILE A 176 -5.44 -13.72 -12.52
C ILE A 176 -6.07 -13.13 -11.26
N LYS A 177 -7.33 -13.47 -10.94
CA LYS A 177 -8.04 -12.96 -9.76
C LYS A 177 -7.36 -13.43 -8.47
N ASN A 178 -6.95 -14.70 -8.41
CA ASN A 178 -6.26 -15.29 -7.27
C ASN A 178 -4.84 -14.71 -7.12
N ALA A 179 -4.06 -14.63 -8.21
CA ALA A 179 -2.75 -14.00 -8.21
C ALA A 179 -2.82 -12.52 -7.76
N ASN A 180 -3.79 -11.76 -8.28
CA ASN A 180 -4.00 -10.36 -7.89
C ASN A 180 -4.41 -10.22 -6.41
N LYS A 181 -5.23 -11.14 -5.88
CA LYS A 181 -5.61 -11.14 -4.47
C LYS A 181 -4.37 -11.21 -3.58
N PHE A 182 -3.53 -12.24 -3.77
CA PHE A 182 -2.32 -12.43 -2.96
C PHE A 182 -1.28 -11.34 -3.21
N PHE A 183 -1.15 -10.83 -4.44
CA PHE A 183 -0.28 -9.69 -4.72
C PHE A 183 -0.67 -8.46 -3.90
N ILE A 184 -1.97 -8.14 -3.82
CA ILE A 184 -2.48 -7.02 -3.05
C ILE A 184 -2.22 -7.23 -1.54
N GLU A 185 -2.51 -8.42 -1.03
CA GLU A 185 -2.27 -8.77 0.38
C GLU A 185 -0.79 -8.68 0.75
N PHE A 186 0.10 -9.27 -0.06
CA PHE A 186 1.55 -9.22 0.17
C PHE A 186 2.11 -7.82 0.05
N SER A 187 1.70 -7.03 -0.95
CA SER A 187 2.15 -5.63 -1.07
C SER A 187 1.77 -4.82 0.17
N ASN A 188 0.55 -5.00 0.68
CA ASN A 188 0.10 -4.31 1.88
C ASN A 188 0.88 -4.75 3.13
N TRP A 189 1.12 -6.05 3.29
CA TRP A 189 1.88 -6.57 4.44
C TRP A 189 3.35 -6.19 4.40
N ILE A 190 3.98 -6.16 3.22
CA ILE A 190 5.35 -5.71 3.05
C ILE A 190 5.45 -4.22 3.38
N ASN A 191 4.51 -3.39 2.92
CA ASN A 191 4.48 -1.97 3.25
C ASN A 191 4.32 -1.72 4.76
N LEU A 192 3.46 -2.48 5.43
CA LEU A 192 3.29 -2.38 6.88
C LEU A 192 4.56 -2.84 7.63
N THR A 193 5.11 -4.00 7.25
CA THR A 193 6.38 -4.53 7.79
C THR A 193 7.49 -3.50 7.65
N TYR A 194 7.61 -2.89 6.47
CA TYR A 194 8.56 -1.84 6.19
C TYR A 194 8.34 -0.60 7.06
N THR A 195 7.08 -0.22 7.31
CA THR A 195 6.75 0.90 8.18
C THR A 195 7.16 0.65 9.63
N PHE A 196 7.04 -0.58 10.14
CA PHE A 196 7.63 -0.94 11.43
C PHE A 196 9.15 -0.76 11.43
N LEU A 197 9.85 -1.21 10.38
CA LEU A 197 11.29 -0.99 10.25
C LEU A 197 11.67 0.50 10.20
N LEU A 198 10.83 1.34 9.57
CA LEU A 198 11.02 2.80 9.58
C LEU A 198 10.90 3.39 10.99
N VAL A 199 10.04 2.84 11.85
CA VAL A 199 9.94 3.28 13.25
C VAL A 199 11.25 3.00 14.00
N PHE A 200 11.82 1.81 13.84
CA PHE A 200 13.14 1.50 14.41
C PHE A 200 14.23 2.43 13.87
N LEU A 201 14.21 2.72 12.57
CA LEU A 201 15.16 3.65 11.95
C LEU A 201 14.99 5.07 12.51
N ALA A 202 13.77 5.58 12.61
CA ALA A 202 13.49 6.90 13.18
C ALA A 202 13.86 6.99 14.66
N PHE A 203 13.68 5.91 15.43
CA PHE A 203 14.14 5.85 16.81
C PHE A 203 15.67 5.95 16.89
N SER A 204 16.41 5.32 15.98
CA SER A 204 17.88 5.47 15.92
C SER A 204 18.31 6.91 15.65
N PHE A 205 17.50 7.69 14.94
CA PHE A 205 17.74 9.11 14.67
C PHE A 205 17.63 10.01 15.89
N ILE A 206 17.11 9.53 17.02
CA ILE A 206 17.24 10.24 18.30
C ILE A 206 18.71 10.34 18.70
N PHE A 207 19.52 9.31 18.41
CA PHE A 207 20.93 9.23 18.79
C PHE A 207 21.89 9.72 17.70
N ILE A 208 21.47 9.69 16.43
CA ILE A 208 22.27 10.18 15.30
C ILE A 208 22.06 11.69 15.15
N GLN A 209 23.15 12.45 15.18
CA GLN A 209 23.18 13.91 15.00
C GLN A 209 23.67 14.27 13.59
N ASN A 210 22.86 13.99 12.58
CA ASN A 210 23.17 14.32 11.18
C ASN A 210 21.96 14.95 10.49
N ASP A 211 21.94 16.28 10.45
CA ASP A 211 20.81 17.08 9.96
C ASP A 211 20.47 16.79 8.49
N VAL A 212 21.48 16.54 7.66
CA VAL A 212 21.29 16.18 6.25
C VAL A 212 20.57 14.83 6.14
N ALA A 213 20.93 13.86 6.98
CA ALA A 213 20.25 12.56 7.00
C ALA A 213 18.79 12.69 7.48
N HIS A 214 18.53 13.51 8.51
CA HIS A 214 17.16 13.79 8.96
C HIS A 214 16.33 14.48 7.86
N LEU A 215 16.92 15.44 7.14
CA LEU A 215 16.27 16.16 6.05
C LEU A 215 15.96 15.25 4.85
N ILE A 216 16.91 14.41 4.42
CA ILE A 216 16.68 13.39 3.37
C ILE A 216 15.54 12.46 3.80
N PHE A 217 15.55 11.99 5.05
CA PHE A 217 14.55 11.05 5.55
C PHE A 217 13.16 11.68 5.70
N LEU A 218 13.09 12.95 6.08
CA LEU A 218 11.86 13.73 6.10
C LEU A 218 11.24 13.80 4.70
N PHE A 219 12.01 14.21 3.68
CA PHE A 219 11.50 14.29 2.31
C PHE A 219 11.13 12.92 1.76
N TYR A 220 11.94 11.89 2.05
CA TYR A 220 11.59 10.51 1.74
C TYR A 220 10.22 10.12 2.29
N LEU A 221 9.97 10.37 3.59
CA LEU A 221 8.69 10.03 4.22
C LEU A 221 7.53 10.88 3.68
N LEU A 222 7.75 12.15 3.35
CA LEU A 222 6.72 12.98 2.71
C LEU A 222 6.32 12.42 1.35
N PHE A 223 7.29 12.11 0.47
CA PHE A 223 7.01 11.51 -0.83
C PHE A 223 6.37 10.13 -0.72
N ARG A 224 6.85 9.30 0.21
CA ARG A 224 6.25 7.99 0.53
C ARG A 224 4.81 8.14 0.95
N THR A 225 4.52 9.03 1.90
CA THR A 225 3.17 9.23 2.42
C THR A 225 2.23 9.70 1.32
N LEU A 226 2.70 10.61 0.44
CA LEU A 226 1.92 11.11 -0.71
C LEU A 226 1.61 9.99 -1.70
N SER A 227 2.65 9.26 -2.08
CA SER A 227 2.56 8.14 -3.01
C SER A 227 1.61 7.06 -2.51
N ARG A 228 1.78 6.66 -1.24
CA ARG A 228 1.02 5.58 -0.61
C ARG A 228 -0.41 5.98 -0.29
N SER A 229 -0.65 7.19 0.21
CA SER A 229 -2.01 7.72 0.41
C SER A 229 -2.80 7.72 -0.90
N THR A 230 -2.14 8.14 -1.99
CA THR A 230 -2.74 8.14 -3.32
C THR A 230 -3.09 6.72 -3.78
N GLU A 231 -2.17 5.76 -3.64
CA GLU A 231 -2.44 4.36 -3.97
C GLU A 231 -3.63 3.81 -3.18
N ILE A 232 -3.65 4.01 -1.86
CA ILE A 232 -4.71 3.56 -0.96
C ILE A 232 -6.06 4.14 -1.41
N ILE A 233 -6.16 5.47 -1.53
CA ILE A 233 -7.41 6.15 -1.92
C ILE A 233 -7.92 5.61 -3.27
N PHE A 234 -7.04 5.50 -4.28
CA PHE A 234 -7.45 4.99 -5.60
C PHE A 234 -7.80 3.50 -5.58
N ALA A 235 -7.11 2.68 -4.80
CA ALA A 235 -7.41 1.26 -4.67
C ALA A 235 -8.79 1.05 -4.04
N PHE A 236 -9.08 1.75 -2.95
CA PHE A 236 -10.37 1.67 -2.27
C PHE A 236 -11.51 2.26 -3.11
N TYR A 237 -11.29 3.40 -3.79
CA TYR A 237 -12.28 3.95 -4.71
C TYR A 237 -12.66 2.94 -5.82
N LYS A 238 -11.66 2.27 -6.41
CA LYS A 238 -11.91 1.26 -7.45
C LYS A 238 -12.59 0.00 -6.94
N ASP A 239 -12.45 -0.33 -5.65
CA ASP A 239 -13.03 -1.54 -5.07
C ASP A 239 -14.44 -1.32 -4.50
N VAL A 240 -14.69 -0.18 -3.85
CA VAL A 240 -15.97 0.11 -3.16
C VAL A 240 -16.93 0.89 -4.05
N VAL A 241 -16.45 1.91 -4.77
CA VAL A 241 -17.33 2.86 -5.49
C VAL A 241 -17.55 2.43 -6.94
N ARG A 242 -16.49 1.97 -7.61
CA ARG A 242 -16.56 1.64 -9.04
C ARG A 242 -17.16 0.26 -9.27
N VAL A 243 -18.34 0.22 -9.89
CA VAL A 243 -18.92 -1.03 -10.40
C VAL A 243 -18.25 -1.39 -11.74
N ASN A 244 -17.52 -2.50 -11.75
CA ASN A 244 -16.89 -3.02 -12.97
C ASN A 244 -17.80 -4.05 -13.66
N PHE A 245 -17.59 -4.25 -14.95
CA PHE A 245 -18.28 -5.26 -15.75
C PHE A 245 -17.27 -5.99 -16.64
N ALA A 246 -17.63 -7.21 -17.06
CA ALA A 246 -16.89 -7.97 -18.05
C ALA A 246 -17.82 -8.45 -19.16
N LEU A 247 -17.28 -8.52 -20.37
CA LEU A 247 -17.96 -9.04 -21.55
C LEU A 247 -17.23 -10.30 -22.02
N PHE A 248 -17.93 -11.42 -22.02
CA PHE A 248 -17.45 -12.70 -22.53
C PHE A 248 -18.17 -13.02 -23.83
N GLU A 249 -17.46 -13.58 -24.79
CA GLU A 249 -18.00 -14.09 -26.04
C GLU A 249 -18.00 -15.60 -25.98
N ASP A 250 -19.14 -16.19 -26.34
CA ASP A 250 -19.32 -17.62 -26.53
C ASP A 250 -18.80 -18.01 -27.92
N LEU A 251 -17.68 -18.74 -27.94
CA LEU A 251 -17.04 -19.19 -29.18
C LEU A 251 -17.85 -20.24 -29.94
N SER A 252 -18.83 -20.89 -29.30
CA SER A 252 -19.75 -21.83 -29.96
C SER A 252 -20.81 -21.13 -30.83
N GLN A 253 -21.13 -19.86 -30.53
CA GLN A 253 -22.18 -19.08 -31.20
C GLN A 253 -21.64 -17.83 -31.92
N LYS A 254 -20.43 -17.88 -32.49
CA LYS A 254 -19.67 -16.76 -33.11
C LYS A 254 -20.41 -15.83 -34.11
N LYS A 255 -21.62 -16.13 -34.55
CA LYS A 255 -22.35 -15.37 -35.59
C LYS A 255 -23.63 -14.66 -35.12
N THR A 256 -24.01 -14.72 -33.85
CA THR A 256 -25.22 -14.03 -33.33
C THR A 256 -24.87 -12.96 -32.31
N VAL A 257 -25.65 -11.87 -32.27
CA VAL A 257 -25.51 -10.79 -31.26
C VAL A 257 -25.67 -11.34 -29.83
N GLU A 258 -26.34 -12.48 -29.68
CA GLU A 258 -26.55 -13.20 -28.42
C GLU A 258 -25.34 -14.01 -27.91
N SER A 259 -24.20 -13.97 -28.60
CA SER A 259 -22.96 -14.65 -28.17
C SER A 259 -22.24 -13.90 -27.04
N VAL A 260 -22.61 -12.64 -26.78
CA VAL A 260 -21.94 -11.82 -25.77
C VAL A 260 -22.68 -11.90 -24.44
N ILE A 261 -22.01 -12.44 -23.43
CA ILE A 261 -22.47 -12.53 -22.05
C ILE A 261 -21.92 -11.32 -21.28
N TYR A 262 -22.85 -10.54 -20.71
CA TYR A 262 -22.54 -9.43 -19.81
C TYR A 262 -22.53 -9.93 -18.37
N ILE A 263 -21.40 -9.73 -17.67
CA ILE A 263 -21.30 -10.00 -16.24
C ILE A 263 -21.23 -8.67 -15.50
N HIS A 264 -22.29 -8.39 -14.73
CA HIS A 264 -22.36 -7.25 -13.83
C HIS A 264 -21.48 -7.49 -12.59
N LYS A 265 -20.96 -6.42 -11.97
CA LYS A 265 -20.13 -6.48 -10.75
C LYS A 265 -18.90 -7.41 -10.87
N TRP A 266 -18.26 -7.43 -12.04
CA TRP A 266 -17.05 -8.24 -12.25
C TRP A 266 -15.91 -7.80 -11.34
N ARG A 267 -15.35 -8.75 -10.58
CA ARG A 267 -14.21 -8.50 -9.68
C ARG A 267 -12.89 -8.87 -10.36
N TYR A 268 -11.89 -8.00 -10.29
CA TYR A 268 -10.54 -8.26 -10.84
C TYR A 268 -9.59 -8.98 -9.86
N SER A 269 -10.05 -9.20 -8.62
CA SER A 269 -9.36 -9.98 -7.59
C SER A 269 -10.40 -10.75 -6.76
N ASN A 270 -9.97 -11.87 -6.17
CA ASN A 270 -10.82 -12.67 -5.27
C ASN A 270 -10.73 -12.18 -3.80
N LEU A 271 -10.68 -10.86 -3.60
CA LEU A 271 -10.64 -10.25 -2.27
C LEU A 271 -12.03 -10.28 -1.64
N ARG A 272 -12.18 -11.10 -0.59
CA ARG A 272 -13.40 -11.22 0.21
C ARG A 272 -13.51 -10.13 1.27
N LYS A 273 -14.71 -9.96 1.82
CA LYS A 273 -15.03 -8.93 2.82
C LYS A 273 -14.07 -8.91 4.02
N PRO A 274 -13.72 -10.05 4.67
CA PRO A 274 -12.76 -10.03 5.78
C PRO A 274 -11.36 -9.57 5.35
N ALA A 275 -10.91 -9.97 4.15
CA ALA A 275 -9.62 -9.55 3.61
C ALA A 275 -9.59 -8.05 3.31
N ARG A 276 -10.69 -7.46 2.82
CA ARG A 276 -10.80 -6.00 2.59
C ARG A 276 -10.73 -5.19 3.87
N ILE A 277 -11.47 -5.62 4.90
CA ILE A 277 -11.42 -4.97 6.23
C ILE A 277 -10.00 -5.07 6.79
N SER A 278 -9.40 -6.25 6.71
CA SER A 278 -8.01 -6.49 7.09
C SER A 278 -7.06 -5.54 6.34
N LEU A 279 -7.17 -5.41 5.01
CA LEU A 279 -6.35 -4.48 4.23
C LEU A 279 -6.48 -3.05 4.74
N ALA A 280 -7.69 -2.57 4.98
CA ALA A 280 -7.95 -1.22 5.46
C ALA A 280 -7.37 -0.95 6.86
N VAL A 281 -7.53 -1.91 7.80
CA VAL A 281 -6.97 -1.80 9.16
C VAL A 281 -5.44 -1.75 9.11
N HIS A 282 -4.80 -2.61 8.31
CA HIS A 282 -3.34 -2.58 8.17
C HIS A 282 -2.87 -1.25 7.53
N SER A 283 -3.58 -0.73 6.51
CA SER A 283 -3.28 0.57 5.91
C SER A 283 -3.51 1.73 6.89
N LEU A 284 -4.51 1.66 7.76
CA LEU A 284 -4.75 2.66 8.81
C LEU A 284 -3.61 2.69 9.82
N MET A 285 -3.14 1.50 10.26
CA MET A 285 -1.98 1.38 11.13
C MET A 285 -0.70 1.89 10.44
N GLU A 286 -0.51 1.56 9.16
CA GLU A 286 0.61 2.07 8.34
C GLU A 286 0.62 3.61 8.32
N MET A 287 -0.53 4.24 8.01
CA MET A 287 -0.65 5.69 7.96
C MET A 287 -0.46 6.32 9.35
N ALA A 288 -1.05 5.76 10.41
CA ALA A 288 -0.88 6.26 11.78
C ALA A 288 0.60 6.32 12.19
N LEU A 289 1.36 5.25 11.93
CA LEU A 289 2.79 5.20 12.23
C LEU A 289 3.57 6.17 11.35
N THR A 290 3.28 6.22 10.05
CA THR A 290 3.99 7.10 9.11
C THR A 290 3.78 8.58 9.45
N PHE A 291 2.55 9.00 9.78
CA PHE A 291 2.29 10.36 10.26
C PHE A 291 2.94 10.65 11.60
N SER A 292 2.98 9.69 12.54
CA SER A 292 3.73 9.83 13.80
C SER A 292 5.22 10.15 13.53
N LEU A 293 5.84 9.47 12.57
CA LEU A 293 7.22 9.73 12.17
C LEU A 293 7.39 11.09 11.47
N LEU A 294 6.42 11.49 10.64
CA LEU A 294 6.44 12.81 10.00
C LEU A 294 6.36 13.93 11.04
N TYR A 295 5.48 13.84 12.03
CA TYR A 295 5.41 14.83 13.11
C TYR A 295 6.73 14.89 13.89
N PHE A 296 7.32 13.73 14.22
CA PHE A 296 8.62 13.68 14.89
C PHE A 296 9.71 14.40 14.09
N LEU A 297 9.83 14.12 12.78
CA LEU A 297 10.87 14.70 11.94
C LEU A 297 10.61 16.17 11.59
N VAL A 298 9.36 16.57 11.37
CA VAL A 298 9.00 17.97 11.15
C VAL A 298 9.38 18.79 12.36
N THR A 299 9.06 18.32 13.56
CA THR A 299 9.52 18.98 14.78
C THR A 299 11.05 18.96 14.80
N LYS A 300 11.71 17.80 14.69
CA LYS A 300 13.18 17.75 14.77
C LYS A 300 13.91 18.68 13.78
N VAL A 301 13.46 18.77 12.54
CA VAL A 301 14.11 19.55 11.47
C VAL A 301 13.75 21.05 11.55
N PHE A 302 12.49 21.40 11.76
CA PHE A 302 12.04 22.80 11.66
C PHE A 302 11.97 23.52 13.02
N TYR A 303 11.77 22.80 14.12
CA TYR A 303 11.65 23.40 15.45
C TYR A 303 12.96 24.04 15.92
N GLU A 304 14.09 23.37 15.73
CA GLU A 304 15.41 23.89 16.13
C GLU A 304 15.75 25.20 15.39
N GLN A 305 15.32 25.34 14.12
CA GLN A 305 15.51 26.57 13.36
C GLN A 305 14.56 27.70 13.76
N MET A 306 13.32 27.37 14.14
CA MET A 306 12.35 28.37 14.62
C MET A 306 12.78 28.98 15.97
N LEU A 307 13.45 28.21 16.83
CA LEU A 307 14.05 28.72 18.06
C LEU A 307 15.24 29.66 17.82
N GLN A 308 15.96 29.51 16.70
CA GLN A 308 17.19 30.26 16.41
C GLN A 308 16.98 31.50 15.52
N SER A 309 15.89 31.59 14.76
CA SER A 309 15.65 32.68 13.78
C SER A 309 14.38 33.51 14.08
N PRO A 310 14.47 34.57 14.91
CA PRO A 310 13.31 35.42 15.23
C PRO A 310 12.73 36.18 14.02
N SER A 311 13.45 36.27 12.90
CA SER A 311 13.02 36.97 11.68
C SER A 311 12.02 36.18 10.83
N ILE A 312 12.07 34.84 10.79
CA ILE A 312 11.06 33.99 10.13
C ILE A 312 9.78 33.94 10.98
N VAL A 313 9.95 34.01 12.30
CA VAL A 313 8.86 34.06 13.29
C VAL A 313 8.02 35.33 13.16
N ASN A 314 8.65 36.48 12.90
CA ASN A 314 7.95 37.75 12.67
C ASN A 314 7.12 37.81 11.38
N LEU A 315 7.34 36.89 10.43
CA LEU A 315 6.53 36.81 9.21
C LEU A 315 5.26 35.94 9.43
N ILE A 316 5.16 35.18 10.53
CA ILE A 316 4.19 34.08 10.68
C ILE A 316 3.32 34.19 11.96
N SER A 317 3.67 34.97 12.99
CA SER A 317 2.83 35.05 14.21
C SER A 317 2.24 36.42 14.52
N TYR A 318 0.91 36.46 14.55
CA TYR A 318 0.07 37.47 15.18
C TYR A 318 0.16 37.30 16.71
N SER A 319 0.44 38.40 17.43
CA SER A 319 0.41 38.57 18.90
C SER A 319 1.42 37.74 19.73
N SER A 320 2.23 38.45 20.52
CA SER A 320 3.34 37.93 21.33
C SER A 320 2.94 37.01 22.50
N LEU A 321 1.69 37.07 22.97
CA LEU A 321 1.24 36.29 24.14
C LEU A 321 0.81 34.85 23.77
N ILE A 322 0.09 34.68 22.67
CA ILE A 322 -0.31 33.35 22.16
C ILE A 322 0.93 32.54 21.77
N HIS A 323 1.99 33.22 21.33
CA HIS A 323 3.21 32.59 20.86
C HIS A 323 3.98 31.87 21.98
N TYR A 324 4.01 32.42 23.20
CA TYR A 324 4.74 31.84 24.32
C TYR A 324 4.11 30.53 24.82
N ASP A 325 2.80 30.51 25.04
CA ASP A 325 2.08 29.30 25.49
C ASP A 325 2.11 28.20 24.43
N THR A 326 2.03 28.57 23.15
CA THR A 326 2.13 27.60 22.04
C THR A 326 3.52 26.99 21.97
N MET A 327 4.58 27.78 22.14
CA MET A 327 5.96 27.30 22.14
C MET A 327 6.26 26.41 23.34
N LYS A 328 5.79 26.77 24.54
CA LYS A 328 5.97 25.95 25.75
C LYS A 328 5.27 24.60 25.63
N ASN A 329 4.01 24.58 25.17
CA ASN A 329 3.27 23.34 24.94
C ASN A 329 3.93 22.46 23.87
N LEU A 330 4.49 23.07 22.82
CA LEU A 330 5.26 22.33 21.80
C LEU A 330 6.57 21.77 22.37
N LEU A 331 7.23 22.49 23.29
CA LEU A 331 8.46 22.06 23.96
C LEU A 331 8.19 20.84 24.85
N ASP A 332 7.16 20.90 25.69
CA ASP A 332 6.73 19.80 26.54
C ASP A 332 6.31 18.58 25.70
N PHE A 333 5.57 18.81 24.61
CA PHE A 333 5.18 17.76 23.66
C PHE A 333 6.41 17.13 22.96
N SER A 334 7.34 17.96 22.49
CA SER A 334 8.49 17.51 21.69
C SER A 334 9.57 16.80 22.51
N THR A 335 9.50 16.84 23.84
CA THR A 335 10.50 16.28 24.74
C THR A 335 10.60 14.76 24.61
N TYR A 336 9.48 14.07 24.36
CA TYR A 336 9.41 12.61 24.39
C TYR A 336 8.95 12.01 23.07
N PHE A 337 9.66 10.99 22.59
CA PHE A 337 9.35 10.34 21.31
C PHE A 337 7.97 9.69 21.27
N TYR A 338 7.52 9.10 22.38
CA TYR A 338 6.21 8.44 22.44
C TYR A 338 5.02 9.40 22.22
N ASN A 339 5.18 10.70 22.52
CA ASN A 339 4.13 11.70 22.32
C ASN A 339 3.69 11.79 20.86
N TYR A 340 4.62 11.64 19.92
CA TYR A 340 4.32 11.63 18.48
C TYR A 340 3.50 10.40 18.07
N PHE A 341 3.73 9.25 18.69
CA PHE A 341 2.94 8.03 18.45
C PHE A 341 1.53 8.16 19.01
N LEU A 342 1.39 8.66 20.24
CA LEU A 342 0.08 8.91 20.81
C LEU A 342 -0.71 9.92 19.99
N TYR A 343 -0.05 10.98 19.53
CA TYR A 343 -0.66 11.98 18.64
C TYR A 343 -1.08 11.37 17.30
N GLY A 344 -0.18 10.67 16.60
CA GLY A 344 -0.50 10.06 15.31
C GLY A 344 -1.58 8.99 15.41
N VAL A 345 -1.56 8.13 16.43
CA VAL A 345 -2.59 7.11 16.64
C VAL A 345 -3.93 7.75 17.01
N SER A 346 -3.96 8.71 17.94
CA SER A 346 -5.20 9.36 18.34
C SER A 346 -5.88 10.10 17.19
N MET A 347 -5.10 10.81 16.38
CA MET A 347 -5.56 11.46 15.16
C MET A 347 -6.10 10.44 14.15
N SER A 348 -5.37 9.34 13.92
CA SER A 348 -5.78 8.39 12.88
C SER A 348 -7.03 7.60 13.22
N PHE A 349 -7.20 7.19 14.49
CA PHE A 349 -8.30 6.30 14.90
C PHE A 349 -9.51 7.07 15.44
N PHE A 350 -9.28 8.14 16.20
CA PHE A 350 -10.35 8.87 16.89
C PHE A 350 -10.63 10.24 16.29
N ASN A 351 -9.80 10.69 15.34
CA ASN A 351 -9.87 12.04 14.79
C ASN A 351 -9.83 13.12 15.90
N PHE A 352 -9.11 12.82 16.97
CA PHE A 352 -8.99 13.68 18.14
C PHE A 352 -7.62 14.35 18.14
N SER A 353 -7.60 15.69 18.05
CA SER A 353 -6.38 16.48 18.18
C SER A 353 -6.33 17.18 19.53
N TYR A 354 -5.30 16.92 20.32
CA TYR A 354 -5.15 17.55 21.64
C TYR A 354 -4.80 19.05 21.57
N THR A 355 -4.24 19.55 20.45
CA THR A 355 -3.66 20.91 20.38
C THR A 355 -3.41 21.39 18.94
N ASN A 356 -3.59 22.69 18.68
CA ASN A 356 -3.11 23.37 17.47
C ASN A 356 -1.79 24.09 17.78
N TYR A 357 -0.70 23.67 17.13
CA TYR A 357 0.64 24.21 17.40
C TYR A 357 1.01 25.44 16.53
N ASN A 358 0.06 26.03 15.79
CA ASN A 358 0.27 27.18 14.90
C ASN A 358 1.45 27.04 13.90
N LEU A 359 1.82 25.80 13.58
CA LEU A 359 2.79 25.47 12.53
C LEU A 359 2.04 25.07 11.26
N TRP A 360 2.22 25.82 10.17
CA TRP A 360 1.48 25.58 8.93
C TRP A 360 1.72 24.18 8.35
N ILE A 361 2.96 23.66 8.40
CA ILE A 361 3.31 22.30 7.95
C ILE A 361 2.59 21.26 8.81
N TRP A 362 2.56 21.46 10.13
CA TRP A 362 1.85 20.60 11.06
C TRP A 362 0.36 20.53 10.73
N ASN A 363 -0.26 21.68 10.48
CA ASN A 363 -1.67 21.78 10.13
C ASN A 363 -1.97 21.11 8.79
N LEU A 364 -1.07 21.23 7.81
CA LEU A 364 -1.20 20.52 6.53
C LEU A 364 -1.12 19.00 6.72
N LEU A 365 -0.15 18.52 7.50
CA LEU A 365 -0.03 17.10 7.84
C LEU A 365 -1.26 16.58 8.59
N HIS A 366 -1.78 17.37 9.54
CA HIS A 366 -2.99 17.07 10.28
C HIS A 366 -4.17 16.90 9.32
N VAL A 367 -4.48 17.90 8.49
CA VAL A 367 -5.62 17.83 7.57
C VAL A 367 -5.49 16.63 6.63
N TRP A 368 -4.28 16.38 6.12
CA TRP A 368 -4.02 15.24 5.27
C TRP A 368 -4.26 13.91 6.00
N GLN A 369 -3.71 13.74 7.21
CA GLN A 369 -3.93 12.55 8.02
C GLN A 369 -5.43 12.29 8.26
N VAL A 370 -6.18 13.32 8.63
CA VAL A 370 -7.62 13.23 8.87
C VAL A 370 -8.36 12.76 7.61
N ILE A 371 -8.06 13.33 6.44
CA ILE A 371 -8.68 12.93 5.18
C ILE A 371 -8.41 11.44 4.88
N VAL A 372 -7.16 10.99 5.00
CA VAL A 372 -6.80 9.59 4.71
C VAL A 372 -7.46 8.65 5.71
N SER A 373 -7.49 9.00 6.99
CA SER A 373 -8.16 8.22 8.03
C SER A 373 -9.66 8.13 7.82
N ILE A 374 -10.33 9.22 7.47
CA ILE A 374 -11.76 9.22 7.14
C ILE A 374 -12.04 8.29 5.96
N VAL A 375 -11.23 8.37 4.89
CA VAL A 375 -11.37 7.48 3.73
C VAL A 375 -11.26 6.01 4.17
N LEU A 376 -10.26 5.67 4.97
CA LEU A 376 -10.05 4.29 5.44
C LEU A 376 -11.16 3.81 6.38
N ILE A 377 -11.61 4.63 7.33
CA ILE A 377 -12.66 4.27 8.30
C ILE A 377 -14.01 4.15 7.61
N ILE A 378 -14.44 5.17 6.85
CA ILE A 378 -15.73 5.17 6.16
C ILE A 378 -15.80 4.00 5.18
N LEU A 379 -14.75 3.74 4.41
CA LEU A 379 -14.77 2.66 3.43
C LEU A 379 -14.68 1.28 4.08
N SER A 380 -14.07 1.15 5.26
CA SER A 380 -14.13 -0.06 6.08
C SER A 380 -15.54 -0.33 6.59
N VAL A 381 -16.20 0.70 7.15
CA VAL A 381 -17.58 0.62 7.62
C VAL A 381 -18.53 0.34 6.46
N ALA A 382 -18.36 1.03 5.32
CA ALA A 382 -19.15 0.78 4.12
C ALA A 382 -18.94 -0.64 3.56
N SER A 383 -17.73 -1.18 3.63
CA SER A 383 -17.47 -2.58 3.25
C SER A 383 -18.09 -3.56 4.24
N TYR A 384 -18.18 -3.20 5.52
CA TYR A 384 -18.81 -4.01 6.56
C TYR A 384 -20.34 -4.01 6.46
N LEU A 385 -20.95 -2.84 6.24
CA LEU A 385 -22.40 -2.67 6.10
C LEU A 385 -22.90 -3.04 4.69
N GLY A 386 -22.05 -2.83 3.68
CA GLY A 386 -22.38 -3.05 2.28
C GLY A 386 -22.22 -4.51 1.86
N LEU A 387 -23.25 -4.98 1.14
CA LEU A 387 -23.35 -6.23 0.39
C LEU A 387 -23.26 -7.52 1.24
N GLU A 388 -24.22 -8.41 0.98
CA GLU A 388 -24.15 -9.81 1.39
C GLU A 388 -22.87 -10.42 0.80
N ASP A 389 -22.02 -11.05 1.62
CA ASP A 389 -20.83 -11.78 1.16
C ASP A 389 -21.22 -13.17 0.62
N ASN A 390 -22.30 -13.22 -0.15
CA ASN A 390 -22.79 -14.44 -0.77
C ASN A 390 -21.78 -14.85 -1.85
N MET A 391 -21.21 -16.03 -1.69
CA MET A 391 -20.36 -16.62 -2.70
C MET A 391 -21.22 -17.20 -3.82
N GLU A 392 -20.76 -17.07 -5.05
CA GLU A 392 -21.32 -17.82 -6.16
C GLU A 392 -21.03 -19.31 -5.93
N LYS A 393 -21.94 -20.20 -6.32
CA LYS A 393 -21.81 -21.66 -6.08
C LYS A 393 -20.47 -22.22 -6.54
N ARG A 394 -19.94 -21.71 -7.65
CA ARG A 394 -18.63 -22.05 -8.20
C ARG A 394 -17.47 -21.78 -7.23
N ASP A 395 -17.47 -20.59 -6.62
CA ASP A 395 -16.45 -20.19 -5.66
C ASP A 395 -16.61 -21.01 -4.36
N GLU A 396 -17.84 -21.32 -3.96
CA GLU A 396 -18.13 -22.17 -2.80
C GLU A 396 -17.55 -23.58 -2.99
N GLU A 397 -17.76 -24.23 -4.15
CA GLU A 397 -17.17 -25.53 -4.48
C GLU A 397 -15.64 -25.50 -4.47
N PHE A 398 -15.04 -24.43 -5.00
CA PHE A 398 -13.59 -24.24 -4.95
C PHE A 398 -13.05 -24.14 -3.51
N PHE A 399 -13.72 -23.41 -2.62
CA PHE A 399 -13.31 -23.33 -1.22
C PHE A 399 -13.52 -24.64 -0.45
N LYS A 400 -14.54 -25.44 -0.78
CA LYS A 400 -14.70 -26.80 -0.23
C LYS A 400 -13.55 -27.71 -0.64
N GLN A 401 -13.13 -27.67 -1.90
CA GLN A 401 -11.96 -28.44 -2.36
C GLN A 401 -10.67 -28.01 -1.66
N LEU A 402 -10.49 -26.71 -1.41
CA LEU A 402 -9.36 -26.19 -0.64
C LEU A 402 -9.34 -26.76 0.78
N GLU A 403 -10.47 -26.81 1.47
CA GLU A 403 -10.57 -27.34 2.83
C GLU A 403 -10.19 -28.83 2.90
N ILE A 404 -10.69 -29.63 1.94
CA ILE A 404 -10.32 -31.06 1.81
C ILE A 404 -8.81 -31.21 1.58
N GLN A 405 -8.22 -30.37 0.73
CA GLN A 405 -6.79 -30.41 0.47
C GLN A 405 -5.97 -30.01 1.71
N GLU A 406 -6.40 -29.00 2.48
CA GLU A 406 -5.75 -28.61 3.72
C GLU A 406 -5.72 -29.75 4.73
N ASP A 407 -6.84 -30.46 4.92
CA ASP A 407 -6.93 -31.57 5.85
C ASP A 407 -6.13 -32.80 5.42
N SER A 408 -6.02 -33.07 4.11
CA SER A 408 -5.16 -34.14 3.59
C SER A 408 -3.65 -33.89 3.79
N SER A 409 -3.26 -32.65 4.09
CA SER A 409 -1.88 -32.20 4.18
C SER A 409 -1.35 -32.00 5.61
N LYS A 410 -2.24 -32.06 6.60
CA LYS A 410 -1.93 -32.08 8.04
C LYS A 410 -1.69 -33.52 8.48
#